data_AF-A0A820LCB3-F1
#
_entry.id   AF-A0A820LCB3-F1
#
_cell.length_a   1.000
_cell.length_b   1.000
_cell.length_c   1.000
_cell.angle_alpha   90.00
_cell.angle_beta   90.00
_cell.angle_gamma   90.00
#
_symmetry.space_group_name_H-M   'P 1'
#
loop_
_entity.id
_entity.type
_entity.pdbx_description
1 polymer ?
#
loop_
_entity_poly.entity_id
_entity_poly.type
_entity_poly.pdbx_seq_one_letter_code
_entity_poly.pdbx_strand_id
1 'polypeptide(L)'
;CENLRKAMKGLGTNEDMLVRILGNRSNDQRLQIRDKYKTMFGRDLIDDIKGDTSGNFCKVLKNLLYSPVEYDCHELRRAIKGAGTDEAALIEILASRSNKRLQAINELYQKCKYSIQLSKY
;
A
#
# COMPACT_ATOMS: atom_id res chain seq x y z
N CYS A 1 -10.04 11.91 -9.16
CA CYS A 1 -10.35 10.57 -9.69
C CYS A 1 -10.30 10.56 -11.22
N GLU A 2 -11.06 11.41 -11.93
CA GLU A 2 -10.99 11.49 -13.40
C GLU A 2 -9.57 11.67 -13.97
N ASN A 3 -8.77 12.58 -13.41
CA ASN A 3 -7.40 12.79 -13.89
C ASN A 3 -6.49 11.58 -13.64
N LEU A 4 -6.73 10.78 -12.59
CA LEU A 4 -6.01 9.52 -12.37
C LEU A 4 -6.40 8.50 -13.44
N ARG A 5 -7.70 8.36 -13.71
CA ARG A 5 -8.18 7.44 -14.76
C ARG A 5 -7.66 7.84 -16.13
N LYS A 6 -7.63 9.14 -16.44
CA LYS A 6 -7.05 9.67 -17.68
C LYS A 6 -5.55 9.41 -17.76
N ALA A 7 -4.82 9.56 -16.65
CA ALA A 7 -3.39 9.31 -16.59
C ALA A 7 -3.04 7.83 -16.86
N MET A 8 -3.96 6.90 -16.57
CA MET A 8 -3.77 5.46 -16.79
C MET A 8 -4.60 4.89 -17.94
N LYS A 9 -5.13 5.73 -18.84
CA LYS A 9 -5.98 5.29 -19.94
C LYS A 9 -5.22 5.43 -21.26
N GLY A 10 -4.96 4.31 -21.92
CA GLY A 10 -4.42 4.27 -23.28
C GLY A 10 -3.15 3.43 -23.35
N LEU A 11 -2.36 3.62 -24.41
CA LEU A 11 -1.02 3.06 -24.51
C LEU A 11 -0.05 3.99 -23.79
N GLY A 12 0.52 3.51 -22.69
CA GLY A 12 1.42 4.27 -21.81
C GLY A 12 0.69 4.97 -20.67
N THR A 13 1.48 5.47 -19.72
CA THR A 13 1.02 6.15 -18.50
C THR A 13 1.46 7.61 -18.54
N ASN A 14 0.69 8.50 -17.92
CA ASN A 14 1.16 9.85 -17.60
C ASN A 14 1.70 9.88 -16.16
N GLU A 15 2.96 9.50 -15.99
CA GLU A 15 3.59 9.37 -14.67
C GLU A 15 3.66 10.72 -13.92
N ASP A 16 3.91 11.82 -14.63
CA ASP A 16 3.96 13.16 -14.04
C ASP A 16 2.63 13.55 -13.39
N MET A 17 1.51 13.22 -14.03
CA MET A 17 0.18 13.44 -13.47
C MET A 17 -0.04 12.59 -12.21
N LEU A 18 0.40 11.32 -12.22
CA LEU A 18 0.30 10.45 -11.05
C LEU A 18 1.12 11.01 -9.88
N VAL A 19 2.36 11.40 -10.12
CA VAL A 19 3.23 12.02 -9.11
C VAL A 19 2.63 13.33 -8.61
N ARG A 20 2.13 14.19 -9.50
CA ARG A 20 1.54 15.47 -9.10
C ARG A 20 0.29 15.29 -8.24
N ILE A 21 -0.56 14.31 -8.55
CA ILE A 21 -1.79 14.06 -7.79
C ILE A 21 -1.48 13.35 -6.47
N LEU A 22 -0.73 12.25 -6.49
CA LEU A 22 -0.49 11.43 -5.31
C LEU A 22 0.60 12.05 -4.43
N GLY A 23 1.69 12.57 -4.99
CA GLY A 23 2.80 13.17 -4.25
C GLY A 23 2.39 14.37 -3.40
N ASN A 24 1.49 15.22 -3.90
CA ASN A 24 1.08 16.46 -3.23
C ASN A 24 -0.16 16.32 -2.33
N ARG A 25 -0.40 15.13 -1.75
CA ARG A 25 -1.57 14.85 -0.88
C ARG A 25 -1.13 14.15 0.39
N SER A 26 -1.84 14.40 1.49
CA SER A 26 -1.63 13.64 2.73
C SER A 26 -2.07 12.19 2.55
N ASN A 27 -1.65 11.30 3.45
CA ASN A 27 -2.09 9.90 3.42
C ASN A 27 -3.63 9.79 3.51
N ASP A 28 -4.26 10.53 4.43
CA ASP A 28 -5.72 10.53 4.57
C ASP A 28 -6.43 10.98 3.29
N GLN A 29 -5.91 12.02 2.63
CA GLN A 29 -6.45 12.46 1.33
C GLN A 29 -6.28 11.38 0.26
N ARG A 30 -5.15 10.66 0.24
CA ARG A 30 -4.92 9.55 -0.69
C ARG A 30 -5.88 8.39 -0.44
N LEU A 31 -6.18 8.06 0.82
CA LEU A 31 -7.18 7.05 1.17
C LEU A 31 -8.58 7.45 0.70
N GLN A 32 -8.98 8.70 0.92
CA GLN A 32 -10.24 9.23 0.39
C GLN A 32 -10.29 9.18 -1.14
N ILE A 33 -9.18 9.48 -1.82
CA ILE A 33 -9.06 9.35 -3.27
C ILE A 33 -9.23 7.89 -3.71
N ARG A 34 -8.58 6.94 -3.02
CA ARG A 34 -8.68 5.49 -3.27
C ARG A 34 -10.13 5.03 -3.19
N ASP A 35 -10.82 5.39 -2.10
CA ASP A 35 -12.21 4.99 -1.88
C ASP A 35 -13.15 5.64 -2.91
N LYS A 36 -12.98 6.94 -3.17
CA LYS A 36 -13.76 7.66 -4.17
C LYS A 36 -13.52 7.14 -5.59
N TYR A 37 -12.29 6.75 -5.93
CA TYR A 37 -11.97 6.13 -7.22
C TYR A 37 -12.75 4.83 -7.41
N LYS A 38 -12.80 3.99 -6.37
CA LYS A 38 -13.58 2.75 -6.36
C LYS A 38 -15.07 3.01 -6.52
N THR A 39 -15.64 3.96 -5.79
CA THR A 39 -17.06 4.33 -5.93
C THR A 39 -17.39 4.89 -7.31
N MET A 40 -16.52 5.72 -7.89
CA MET A 40 -16.78 6.38 -9.18
C MET A 40 -16.64 5.45 -10.38
N PHE A 41 -15.70 4.50 -10.34
CA PHE A 41 -15.35 3.69 -11.52
C PHE A 41 -15.56 2.19 -11.35
N GLY A 42 -15.89 1.73 -10.14
CA GLY A 42 -16.02 0.30 -9.84
C GLY A 42 -14.70 -0.48 -9.93
N ARG A 43 -13.56 0.22 -9.90
CA ARG A 43 -12.21 -0.35 -10.07
C ARG A 43 -11.34 -0.06 -8.86
N ASP A 44 -10.40 -0.95 -8.57
CA ASP A 44 -9.42 -0.72 -7.51
C ASP A 44 -8.26 0.13 -8.04
N LEU A 45 -7.98 1.27 -7.37
CA LEU A 45 -6.94 2.20 -7.81
C LEU A 45 -5.54 1.58 -7.73
N ILE A 46 -5.27 0.72 -6.73
CA ILE A 46 -3.97 0.08 -6.56
C ILE A 46 -3.75 -0.93 -7.69
N ASP A 47 -4.79 -1.67 -8.08
CA ASP A 47 -4.70 -2.62 -9.19
C ASP A 47 -4.60 -1.93 -10.55
N ASP A 48 -5.29 -0.81 -10.77
CA ASP A 48 -5.10 0.00 -11.98
C ASP A 48 -3.65 0.52 -12.08
N ILE A 49 -3.06 0.99 -10.98
CA ILE A 49 -1.64 1.40 -10.95
C ILE A 49 -0.70 0.22 -11.26
N LYS A 50 -0.99 -0.98 -10.75
CA LYS A 50 -0.20 -2.18 -11.07
C LYS A 50 -0.26 -2.57 -12.54
N GLY A 51 -1.42 -2.38 -13.18
CA GLY A 51 -1.62 -2.72 -14.58
C GLY A 51 -0.88 -1.78 -15.53
N ASP A 52 -0.69 -0.53 -15.11
CA ASP A 52 -0.16 0.52 -15.98
C ASP A 52 1.31 0.88 -15.69
N THR A 53 1.78 0.68 -14.46
CA THR A 53 3.16 1.01 -14.05
C THR A 53 3.96 -0.19 -13.59
N SER A 54 5.29 -0.13 -13.70
CA SER A 54 6.19 -1.22 -13.31
C SER A 54 7.37 -0.77 -12.42
N GLY A 55 8.18 -1.73 -11.96
CA GLY A 55 9.41 -1.48 -11.21
C GLY A 55 9.21 -0.72 -9.89
N ASN A 56 10.25 0.03 -9.51
CA ASN A 56 10.26 0.81 -8.26
C ASN A 56 9.20 1.91 -8.25
N PHE A 57 8.90 2.49 -9.41
CA PHE A 57 7.87 3.53 -9.53
C PHE A 57 6.49 3.00 -9.12
N CYS A 58 6.08 1.84 -9.68
CA CYS A 58 4.87 1.15 -9.28
C CYS A 58 4.86 0.83 -7.78
N LYS A 59 5.98 0.34 -7.23
CA LYS A 59 6.10 0.02 -5.81
C LYS A 59 5.79 1.24 -4.94
N VAL A 60 6.42 2.39 -5.23
CA VAL A 60 6.23 3.62 -4.46
C VAL A 60 4.79 4.11 -4.58
N LEU A 61 4.21 4.19 -5.79
CA LEU A 61 2.84 4.68 -5.98
C LEU A 61 1.81 3.87 -5.20
N LYS A 62 1.93 2.53 -5.20
CA LYS A 62 1.05 1.65 -4.42
C LYS A 62 1.22 1.89 -2.92
N ASN A 63 2.47 2.01 -2.46
CA ASN A 63 2.76 2.21 -1.06
C ASN A 63 2.18 3.53 -0.52
N LEU A 64 2.14 4.58 -1.35
CA LEU A 64 1.50 5.85 -0.98
C LEU A 64 -0.02 5.74 -0.76
N LEU A 65 -0.65 4.70 -1.30
CA LEU A 65 -2.09 4.43 -1.20
C LEU A 65 -2.46 3.47 -0.07
N TYR A 66 -1.49 2.95 0.68
CA TYR A 66 -1.75 2.21 1.91
C TYR A 66 -1.87 3.17 3.08
N SER A 67 -2.83 2.91 3.97
CA SER A 67 -2.80 3.51 5.30
C SER A 67 -1.53 3.05 6.00
N PRO A 68 -1.04 3.77 7.02
CA PRO A 68 0.22 3.38 7.62
C PRO A 68 0.14 1.96 8.25
N VAL A 69 -1.02 1.53 8.77
CA VAL A 69 -1.21 0.16 9.32
C VAL A 69 -1.20 -0.89 8.19
N GLU A 70 -1.89 -0.59 7.07
CA GLU A 70 -1.89 -1.47 5.89
C GLU A 70 -0.47 -1.64 5.33
N TYR A 71 0.31 -0.56 5.30
CA TYR A 71 1.71 -0.59 4.84
C TYR A 71 2.58 -1.47 5.74
N ASP A 72 2.54 -1.26 7.06
CA ASP A 72 3.30 -2.08 8.01
C ASP A 72 2.90 -3.57 7.88
N CYS A 73 1.61 -3.87 7.76
CA CYS A 73 1.11 -5.23 7.56
C CYS A 73 1.61 -5.85 6.24
N HIS A 74 1.60 -5.08 5.15
CA HIS A 74 2.13 -5.50 3.85
C HIS A 74 3.64 -5.80 3.91
N GLU A 75 4.43 -4.93 4.55
CA GLU A 75 5.87 -5.11 4.66
C GLU A 75 6.25 -6.27 5.56
N LEU A 76 5.56 -6.47 6.69
CA LEU A 76 5.72 -7.66 7.53
C LEU A 76 5.42 -8.93 6.73
N ARG A 77 4.32 -8.93 5.96
CA ARG A 77 3.96 -10.07 5.11
C ARG A 77 5.03 -10.33 4.06
N ARG A 78 5.55 -9.29 3.42
CA ARG A 78 6.64 -9.38 2.42
C ARG A 78 7.90 -9.96 3.05
N ALA A 79 8.27 -9.48 4.23
CA ALA A 79 9.50 -9.87 4.92
C ALA A 79 9.56 -11.36 5.26
N ILE A 80 8.42 -12.00 5.50
CA ILE A 80 8.33 -13.44 5.82
C ILE A 80 7.79 -14.29 4.67
N LYS A 81 7.54 -13.69 3.49
CA LYS A 81 7.01 -14.42 2.33
C LYS A 81 8.16 -14.99 1.50
N GLY A 82 8.20 -16.32 1.41
CA GLY A 82 9.08 -17.01 0.46
C GLY A 82 10.20 -17.75 1.18
N ALA A 83 11.30 -17.96 0.47
CA ALA A 83 12.50 -18.58 1.03
C ALA A 83 13.34 -17.51 1.75
N GLY A 84 13.72 -17.78 3.00
CA GLY A 84 14.39 -16.83 3.86
C GLY A 84 13.43 -15.81 4.50
N THR A 85 14.02 -14.87 5.21
CA THR A 85 13.32 -13.80 5.93
C THR A 85 14.09 -12.50 5.71
N ASP A 86 13.39 -11.37 5.65
CA ASP A 86 13.98 -10.03 5.67
C ASP A 86 13.97 -9.53 7.13
N GLU A 87 14.96 -9.94 7.92
CA GLU A 87 15.01 -9.65 9.35
C GLU A 87 15.14 -8.15 9.63
N ALA A 88 15.80 -7.41 8.74
CA ALA A 88 15.95 -5.96 8.88
C ALA A 88 14.59 -5.26 8.88
N ALA A 89 13.71 -5.60 7.92
CA ALA A 89 12.36 -5.04 7.86
C ALA A 89 11.50 -5.45 9.08
N LEU A 90 11.64 -6.68 9.57
CA LEU A 90 10.94 -7.13 10.78
C LEU A 90 11.37 -6.33 12.00
N ILE A 91 12.69 -6.23 12.24
CA ILE A 91 13.24 -5.50 13.39
C ILE A 91 12.84 -4.03 13.32
N GLU A 92 12.94 -3.40 12.14
CA GLU A 92 12.54 -2.01 11.96
C GLU A 92 11.10 -1.78 12.39
N ILE A 93 10.15 -2.59 11.92
CA ILE A 93 8.73 -2.42 12.22
C ILE A 93 8.43 -2.77 13.67
N LEU A 94 8.91 -3.91 14.17
CA LEU A 94 8.56 -4.39 15.52
C LEU A 94 9.21 -3.55 16.63
N ALA A 95 10.43 -3.05 16.41
CA ALA A 95 11.16 -2.29 17.42
C ALA A 95 10.84 -0.79 17.46
N SER A 96 10.27 -0.22 16.38
CA SER A 96 10.05 1.24 16.28
C SER A 96 8.59 1.68 16.40
N ARG A 97 7.62 0.77 16.29
CA ARG A 97 6.20 1.12 16.35
C ARG A 97 5.69 1.13 17.79
N SER A 98 4.78 2.05 18.09
CA SER A 98 4.16 2.11 19.43
C SER A 98 3.25 0.90 19.69
N ASN A 99 3.00 0.58 20.96
CA ASN A 99 2.13 -0.54 21.35
C ASN A 99 0.74 -0.47 20.71
N LYS A 100 0.12 0.73 20.71
CA LYS A 100 -1.17 0.97 20.04
C LYS A 100 -1.10 0.65 18.55
N ARG A 101 0.02 0.98 17.89
CA ARG A 101 0.22 0.70 16.48
C ARG A 101 0.43 -0.79 16.23
N LEU A 102 1.24 -1.46 17.04
CA LEU A 102 1.46 -2.91 16.94
C LEU A 102 0.16 -3.70 17.13
N GLN A 103 -0.69 -3.28 18.07
CA GLN A 103 -2.01 -3.88 18.25
C GLN A 103 -2.87 -3.78 16.98
N ALA A 104 -2.95 -2.57 16.39
CA ALA A 104 -3.70 -2.37 15.14
C ALA A 104 -3.13 -3.19 13.97
N ILE A 105 -1.80 -3.31 13.89
CA ILE A 105 -1.13 -4.16 12.89
C ILE A 105 -1.54 -5.62 13.09
N ASN A 106 -1.49 -6.14 14.33
CA ASN A 106 -1.87 -7.51 14.62
C ASN A 106 -3.32 -7.80 14.28
N GLU A 107 -4.25 -6.93 14.67
CA GLU A 107 -5.67 -7.04 14.32
C GLU A 107 -5.89 -7.11 12.80
N LEU A 108 -5.24 -6.22 12.04
CA LEU A 108 -5.33 -6.23 10.57
C LEU A 108 -4.69 -7.48 9.97
N TYR A 109 -3.51 -7.89 10.46
CA TYR A 109 -2.78 -9.06 9.98
C TYR A 109 -3.61 -10.35 10.14
N GLN A 110 -4.26 -10.52 11.29
CA GLN A 110 -5.20 -11.63 11.53
C GLN A 110 -6.41 -11.56 10.61
N LYS A 111 -7.02 -10.37 10.43
CA LYS A 111 -8.20 -10.18 9.57
C LYS A 111 -7.92 -10.54 8.11
N CYS A 112 -6.73 -10.24 7.61
CA CYS A 112 -6.28 -10.61 6.27
C CYS A 112 -6.04 -12.13 6.10
N LYS A 113 -6.22 -12.94 7.16
CA LYS A 113 -5.97 -14.38 7.19
C LYS A 113 -4.55 -14.75 6.74
N TYR A 114 -3.58 -13.87 6.95
CA TYR A 114 -2.20 -14.24 6.78
C TYR A 114 -1.85 -15.24 7.89
N SER A 115 -1.41 -16.44 7.50
CA SER A 115 -1.38 -17.67 8.30
C SER A 115 -0.39 -17.69 9.46
N ILE A 116 0.09 -16.54 9.94
CA ILE A 116 1.11 -16.44 11.00
C ILE A 116 0.64 -15.43 12.04
N GLN A 117 0.46 -15.87 13.28
CA GLN A 117 0.26 -14.97 14.41
C GLN A 117 1.57 -14.23 14.70
N LEU A 118 1.52 -12.89 14.71
CA LEU A 118 2.68 -12.06 15.09
C LEU A 118 3.13 -12.32 16.53
N SER A 119 2.24 -12.86 17.38
CA SER A 119 2.52 -13.23 18.78
C SER A 119 3.51 -14.40 18.96
N LYS A 120 4.12 -14.90 17.87
CA LYS A 120 5.18 -15.92 17.92
C LYS A 120 6.60 -15.33 17.85
N TYR A 121 6.72 -14.01 17.74
CA TYR A 121 7.96 -13.24 17.77
C TYR A 121 7.85 -12.14 18.82
#